data_AF-A0A916XP74-F1
#
_entry.id   AF-A0A916XP74-F1
#
_cell.length_a   1.000
_cell.length_b   1.000
_cell.length_c   1.000
_cell.angle_alpha   90.00
_cell.angle_beta   90.00
_cell.angle_gamma   90.00
#
_symmetry.space_group_name_H-M   'P 1'
#
loop_
_entity.id
_entity.type
_entity.pdbx_description
1 polymer ?
#
loop_
_entity_poly.entity_id
_entity_poly.type
_entity_poly.pdbx_seq_one_letter_code
_entity_poly.pdbx_strand_id
1 'polypeptide(L)'
;MPNIQHMLDELEADIAAGEVQLVRQRELIADLEMRGQNPAFAKSIVKELKAIQAKQVALRDKLRAEVIRRAWLDQDLRAAESRPSSERT
;
A
#
# COMPACT_ATOMS: atom_id res chain seq x y z
N MET A 1 -16.49 0.07 -12.17
CA MET A 1 -15.15 0.53 -11.74
C MET A 1 -15.09 0.36 -10.23
N PRO A 2 -14.18 -0.48 -9.67
CA PRO A 2 -14.05 -0.60 -8.22
C PRO A 2 -13.74 0.75 -7.58
N ASN A 3 -14.29 0.98 -6.39
CA ASN A 3 -14.07 2.19 -5.61
C ASN A 3 -12.59 2.28 -5.23
N ILE A 4 -11.91 3.37 -5.58
CA ILE A 4 -10.47 3.55 -5.30
C ILE A 4 -10.18 3.45 -3.79
N GLN A 5 -11.10 3.89 -2.93
CA GLN A 5 -10.96 3.74 -1.50
C GLN A 5 -10.95 2.27 -1.09
N HIS A 6 -11.84 1.45 -1.65
CA HIS A 6 -11.89 0.02 -1.38
C HIS A 6 -10.61 -0.68 -1.83
N MET A 7 -10.09 -0.35 -3.02
CA MET A 7 -8.80 -0.89 -3.50
C MET A 7 -7.63 -0.50 -2.58
N LEU A 8 -7.66 0.71 -2.02
CA LEU A 8 -6.66 1.17 -1.07
C LEU A 8 -6.71 0.37 0.23
N ASP A 9 -7.92 0.16 0.77
CA ASP A 9 -8.13 -0.59 2.00
C ASP A 9 -7.67 -2.07 1.85
N GLU A 10 -8.01 -2.71 0.72
CA GLU A 10 -7.55 -4.07 0.40
C GLU A 10 -6.02 -4.13 0.30
N LEU A 11 -5.40 -3.18 -0.40
CA LEU A 11 -3.95 -3.14 -0.57
C LEU A 11 -3.22 -2.88 0.75
N GLU A 12 -3.79 -2.08 1.64
CA GLU A 12 -3.24 -1.85 2.98
C GLU A 12 -3.33 -3.12 3.85
N ALA A 13 -4.44 -3.86 3.76
CA ALA A 13 -4.58 -5.16 4.43
C ALA A 13 -3.54 -6.17 3.91
N ASP A 14 -3.33 -6.24 2.60
CA ASP A 14 -2.32 -7.12 1.98
C ASP A 14 -0.90 -6.77 2.43
N ILE A 15 -0.57 -5.47 2.50
CA ILE A 15 0.74 -5.02 2.98
C ILE A 15 0.96 -5.45 4.43
N ALA A 16 -0.05 -5.26 5.30
CA ALA A 16 0.01 -5.65 6.71
C ALA A 16 0.16 -7.17 6.88
N ALA A 17 -0.59 -7.97 6.11
CA ALA A 17 -0.43 -9.42 6.09
C ALA A 17 0.98 -9.83 5.65
N GLY A 18 1.55 -9.15 4.64
CA GLY A 18 2.93 -9.34 4.18
C GLY A 18 3.98 -9.04 5.27
N GLU A 19 3.76 -8.03 6.11
CA GLU A 19 4.66 -7.74 7.24
C GLU A 19 4.68 -8.88 8.25
N VAL A 20 3.50 -9.40 8.61
CA VAL A 20 3.38 -10.56 9.52
C VAL A 20 4.11 -11.78 8.94
N GLN A 21 3.97 -12.04 7.64
CA GLN A 21 4.65 -13.14 6.98
C GLN A 21 6.19 -12.97 6.98
N LEU A 22 6.68 -11.75 6.76
CA LEU A 22 8.12 -11.45 6.82
C LEU A 22 8.70 -11.67 8.22
N VAL A 23 7.95 -11.34 9.28
CA VAL A 23 8.36 -11.62 10.67
C VAL A 23 8.50 -13.14 10.87
N ARG A 24 7.48 -13.92 10.51
CA ARG A 24 7.50 -15.39 10.62
C ARG A 24 8.66 -16.03 9.85
N GLN A 25 8.99 -15.52 8.67
CA GLN A 25 10.13 -16.03 7.89
C GLN A 25 11.47 -15.70 8.54
N ARG A 26 11.60 -14.55 9.22
CA ARG A 26 12.81 -14.22 9.99
C ARG A 26 12.97 -15.13 11.21
N GLU A 27 11.87 -15.43 11.90
CA GLU A 27 11.86 -16.38 13.02
C GLU A 27 12.28 -17.78 12.55
N LEU A 28 11.76 -18.25 11.41
CA LEU A 28 12.17 -19.52 10.81
C LEU A 28 13.67 -19.52 10.46
N ILE A 29 14.19 -18.46 9.85
CA ILE A 29 15.62 -18.35 9.55
C ILE A 29 16.45 -18.46 10.83
N ALA A 30 16.05 -17.78 11.91
CA ALA A 30 16.74 -17.85 13.19
C ALA A 30 16.72 -19.26 13.78
N ASP A 31 15.58 -19.96 13.74
CA ASP A 31 15.49 -21.36 14.20
C ASP A 31 16.35 -22.32 13.37
N LEU A 32 16.38 -22.15 12.04
CA LEU A 32 17.24 -22.93 11.15
C LEU A 32 18.73 -22.71 11.48
N GLU A 33 19.14 -21.45 11.66
CA GLU A 33 20.51 -21.10 12.03
C GLU A 33 20.90 -21.66 13.39
N MET A 34 20.01 -21.58 14.40
CA MET A 34 20.24 -22.16 15.72
C MET A 34 20.43 -23.69 15.68
N ARG A 35 19.73 -24.37 14.77
CA ARG A 35 19.84 -25.83 14.58
C ARG A 35 21.02 -26.24 13.70
N GLY A 36 21.84 -25.29 13.24
CA GLY A 36 22.94 -25.55 12.29
C GLY A 36 22.47 -25.98 10.91
N GLN A 37 21.21 -25.72 10.56
CA GLN A 37 20.64 -26.00 9.24
C GLN A 37 20.94 -24.86 8.28
N ASN A 38 20.93 -25.14 6.97
CA ASN A 38 21.17 -24.13 5.95
C ASN A 38 19.93 -23.25 5.71
N PRO A 39 19.94 -21.94 6.03
CA PRO A 39 18.79 -21.06 5.85
C PRO A 39 18.72 -20.40 4.46
N ALA A 40 19.61 -20.76 3.51
CA ALA A 40 19.76 -20.02 2.24
C ALA A 40 18.46 -19.89 1.45
N PHE A 41 17.66 -20.95 1.39
CA PHE A 41 16.36 -20.93 0.70
C PHE A 41 15.33 -20.05 1.42
N ALA A 42 15.25 -20.11 2.75
CA ALA A 42 14.37 -19.22 3.51
C ALA A 42 14.77 -17.73 3.32
N LYS A 43 16.08 -17.45 3.26
CA LYS A 43 16.61 -16.12 2.95
C LYS A 43 16.25 -15.65 1.54
N SER A 44 16.24 -16.53 0.54
CA SER A 44 15.81 -16.15 -0.83
C SER A 44 14.32 -15.81 -0.87
N ILE A 45 13.47 -16.57 -0.19
CA ILE A 45 12.03 -16.26 -0.05
C ILE A 45 11.83 -14.89 0.58
N VAL A 46 12.54 -14.55 1.66
CA VAL A 46 12.44 -13.22 2.30
C VAL A 46 12.80 -12.10 1.31
N LYS A 47 13.80 -12.29 0.45
CA LYS A 47 14.18 -11.31 -0.56
C LYS A 47 13.06 -11.08 -1.57
N GLU A 48 12.42 -12.16 -2.04
CA GLU A 48 11.30 -12.09 -2.98
C GLU A 48 10.07 -11.43 -2.35
N LEU A 49 9.71 -11.81 -1.12
CA LEU A 49 8.61 -11.20 -0.37
C LEU A 49 8.81 -9.69 -0.18
N LYS A 50 10.03 -9.25 0.16
CA LYS A 50 10.35 -7.81 0.24
C LYS A 50 10.18 -7.10 -1.10
N ALA A 51 10.55 -7.74 -2.21
CA ALA A 51 10.39 -7.14 -3.54
C ALA A 51 8.91 -7.01 -3.94
N ILE A 52 8.07 -7.98 -3.58
CA ILE A 52 6.61 -7.93 -3.78
C ILE A 52 6.02 -6.79 -2.94
N GLN A 53 6.36 -6.75 -1.65
CA GLN A 53 5.84 -5.72 -0.74
C GLN A 53 6.23 -4.30 -1.17
N ALA A 54 7.45 -4.10 -1.68
CA ALA A 54 7.87 -2.81 -2.21
C ALA A 54 6.99 -2.34 -3.38
N LYS A 55 6.56 -3.26 -4.27
CA LYS A 55 5.64 -2.94 -5.36
C LYS A 55 4.25 -2.58 -4.84
N GLN A 56 3.76 -3.29 -3.83
CA GLN A 56 2.47 -3.01 -3.20
C GLN A 56 2.48 -1.64 -2.52
N VAL A 57 3.54 -1.31 -1.77
CA VAL A 57 3.72 0.01 -1.15
C VAL A 57 3.72 1.12 -2.19
N ALA A 58 4.48 0.95 -3.28
CA ALA A 58 4.51 1.93 -4.36
C ALA A 58 3.13 2.12 -5.03
N LEU A 59 2.33 1.06 -5.15
CA LEU A 59 0.96 1.15 -5.66
C LEU A 59 0.04 1.87 -4.67
N ARG A 60 0.14 1.58 -3.38
CA ARG A 60 -0.62 2.24 -2.31
C ARG A 60 -0.37 3.75 -2.33
N ASP A 61 0.89 4.15 -2.44
CA ASP A 61 1.26 5.57 -2.44
C ASP A 61 0.69 6.30 -3.66
N LYS A 62 0.66 5.64 -4.84
CA LYS A 62 -0.02 6.17 -6.04
C LYS A 62 -1.53 6.29 -5.85
N LEU A 63 -2.18 5.28 -5.27
CA LEU A 63 -3.62 5.29 -5.02
C LEU A 63 -3.99 6.37 -4.00
N ARG A 64 -3.23 6.53 -2.92
CA ARG A 64 -3.42 7.61 -1.93
C ARG A 64 -3.32 8.99 -2.58
N ALA A 65 -2.32 9.21 -3.44
CA ALA A 65 -2.19 10.47 -4.17
C ALA A 65 -3.39 10.75 -5.07
N GLU A 66 -3.94 9.72 -5.74
CA GLU A 66 -5.13 9.84 -6.58
C GLU A 66 -6.40 10.14 -5.77
N VAL A 67 -6.58 9.50 -4.61
CA VAL A 67 -7.69 9.80 -3.68
C VAL A 67 -7.65 11.25 -3.24
N ILE A 68 -6.48 11.72 -2.80
CA ILE A 68 -6.28 13.11 -2.40
C ILE A 68 -6.59 14.05 -3.56
N ARG A 69 -6.03 13.78 -4.75
CA ARG A 69 -6.28 14.60 -5.96
C ARG A 69 -7.77 14.75 -6.26
N ARG A 70 -8.54 13.66 -6.17
CA ARG A 70 -10.00 13.70 -6.42
C ARG A 70 -10.74 14.50 -5.37
N ALA A 71 -10.38 14.36 -4.09
CA ALA A 71 -10.98 15.14 -3.02
C ALA A 71 -10.78 16.65 -3.22
N TRP A 72 -9.59 17.07 -3.67
CA TRP A 72 -9.32 18.47 -4.02
C TRP A 72 -10.17 18.95 -5.21
N LEU A 73 -10.26 18.15 -6.28
CA LEU A 73 -11.09 18.50 -7.45
C LEU A 73 -12.56 18.66 -7.08
N ASP A 74 -13.11 17.75 -6.26
CA ASP A 74 -14.50 17.83 -5.80
C ASP A 74 -14.74 19.06 -4.92
N GLN A 75 -13.76 19.47 -4.11
CA GLN A 75 -13.84 20.68 -3.29
C GLN A 75 -13.85 21.94 -4.16
N ASP A 76 -12.98 22.02 -5.16
CA ASP A 76 -12.92 23.15 -6.10
C ASP A 76 -14.21 23.28 -6.93
N LEU A 77 -14.77 22.15 -7.38
CA LEU A 77 -16.07 22.09 -8.07
C LEU A 77 -17.19 22.65 -7.20
N ARG A 78 -17.32 22.17 -5.95
CA ARG A 78 -18.32 22.68 -5.00
C ARG A 78 -18.12 24.17 -4.70
N ALA A 79 -16.87 24.62 -4.57
CA ALA A 79 -16.55 26.02 -4.36
C ALA A 79 -16.97 26.88 -5.57
N ALA A 80 -16.73 26.43 -6.80
CA ALA A 80 -17.13 27.12 -8.03
C ALA A 80 -18.66 27.16 -8.24
N GLU A 81 -19.39 26.13 -7.81
CA GLU A 81 -20.85 26.05 -7.85
C GLU A 81 -21.52 26.94 -6.78
N SER A 82 -20.85 27.16 -5.64
CA SER A 82 -21.37 27.99 -4.55
C SER A 82 -21.17 29.51 -4.73
N ARG A 83 -20.44 29.95 -5.77
CA ARG A 83 -20.26 31.38 -6.07
C ARG A 83 -21.53 31.97 -6.70
N PRO A 84 -22.11 33.06 -6.17
CA PRO A 84 -23.29 33.69 -6.74
C PRO A 84 -23.01 34.24 -8.15
N SER A 85 -23.98 34.13 -9.06
CA SER A 85 -23.88 34.51 -10.48
C SER A 85 -23.43 35.95 -10.77
N SER A 86 -23.38 36.84 -9.78
CA SER A 86 -23.04 38.26 -9.97
C SER A 86 -21.54 38.54 -10.17
N GLU A 87 -20.66 37.55 -9.98
CA GLU A 87 -19.19 37.72 -10.14
C GLU A 87 -18.63 37.11 -11.45
N ARG A 88 -19.50 36.58 -12.32
CA ARG A 88 -19.11 35.99 -13.62
C ARG A 88 -19.25 37.02 -14.76
N THR A 89 -18.52 38.14 -14.69
CA THR A 89 -18.44 39.11 -15.79
C THR A 89 -16.99 39.30 -16.23
#